data_AF-A0A1F7MS97-F1
#
_entry.id   AF-A0A1F7MS97-F1
#
_cell.length_a   1.000
_cell.length_b   1.000
_cell.length_c   1.000
_cell.angle_alpha   90.00
_cell.angle_beta   90.00
_cell.angle_gamma   90.00
#
_symmetry.space_group_name_H-M   'P 1'
#
loop_
_entity.id
_entity.type
_entity.pdbx_description
1 polymer ?
#
loop_
_entity_poly.entity_id
_entity_poly.type
_entity_poly.pdbx_seq_one_letter_code
_entity_poly.pdbx_strand_id
1 'polypeptide(L)'
;MRRFGDERGLGLVEILIVLVIVAIAGGLLWGYFGSTAKTIEKLQEQRPIEHAKLAADRATLASIQSVLDAYRAQQDKWPADKPGVLALLASPPRFQCAGNDFEYDPATGRLRLLVDDPGRC
;
A
#
# COMPACT_ATOMS: atom_id res chain seq x y z
N MET A 1 11.23 18.42 56.11
CA MET A 1 10.31 17.27 56.28
C MET A 1 8.96 17.78 56.77
N ARG A 2 7.95 17.87 55.91
CA ARG A 2 6.55 18.15 56.31
C ARG A 2 5.70 16.93 55.94
N ARG A 3 4.94 16.51 56.94
CA ARG A 3 4.38 15.16 57.16
C ARG A 3 3.27 14.79 56.16
N PHE A 4 3.23 13.50 55.88
CA PHE A 4 2.17 12.76 55.21
C PHE A 4 0.87 12.69 56.05
N GLY A 5 -0.27 12.86 55.35
CA GLY A 5 -1.54 12.14 55.54
C GLY A 5 -2.47 12.53 56.69
N ASP A 6 -3.69 13.03 56.38
CA ASP A 6 -4.94 12.50 56.95
C ASP A 6 -6.23 13.00 56.22
N GLU A 7 -6.88 12.05 55.55
CA GLU A 7 -8.34 11.75 55.50
C GLU A 7 -9.43 12.82 55.30
N ARG A 8 -9.17 13.99 54.70
CA ARG A 8 -10.25 14.91 54.29
C ARG A 8 -10.08 15.33 52.83
N GLY A 9 -11.15 15.19 52.06
CA GLY A 9 -11.20 15.23 50.59
C GLY A 9 -10.28 16.22 49.90
N LEU A 10 -9.86 15.85 48.68
CA LEU A 10 -9.13 16.68 47.72
C LEU A 10 -9.47 18.16 47.87
N GLY A 11 -8.50 18.96 48.32
CA GLY A 11 -8.69 20.39 48.48
C GLY A 11 -8.96 21.05 47.13
N LEU A 12 -9.78 22.11 47.09
CA LEU A 12 -10.14 22.84 45.86
C LEU A 12 -8.91 23.24 45.01
N VAL A 13 -7.81 23.63 45.68
CA VAL A 13 -6.55 24.00 45.02
C VAL A 13 -5.89 22.79 44.35
N GLU A 14 -5.91 21.63 44.99
CA GLU A 14 -5.33 20.40 44.45
C GLU A 14 -6.14 19.88 43.25
N ILE A 15 -7.47 19.95 43.32
CA ILE A 15 -8.36 19.62 42.19
C ILE A 15 -8.06 20.54 40.99
N LEU A 16 -7.92 21.85 41.23
CA LEU A 16 -7.57 22.81 40.18
C LEU A 16 -6.24 22.47 39.52
N ILE A 17 -5.23 22.11 40.31
CA ILE A 17 -3.91 21.73 39.79
C ILE A 17 -4.02 20.45 38.95
N VAL A 18 -4.73 19.43 39.43
CA VAL A 18 -4.92 18.17 38.69
C VAL A 18 -5.67 18.43 37.38
N LEU A 19 -6.72 19.25 37.38
CA LEU A 19 -7.47 19.59 36.17
C LEU A 19 -6.60 20.31 35.13
N VAL A 20 -5.72 21.22 35.56
CA VAL A 20 -4.78 21.90 34.65
C VAL A 20 -3.82 20.90 34.01
N ILE A 21 -3.27 19.97 34.79
CA ILE A 21 -2.37 18.94 34.27
C ILE A 21 -3.10 18.02 33.29
N VAL A 22 -4.31 17.58 33.63
CA VAL A 22 -5.15 16.73 32.75
C VAL A 22 -5.52 17.47 31.46
N ALA A 23 -5.82 18.77 31.53
CA ALA A 23 -6.13 19.57 30.34
C ALA A 23 -4.91 19.74 29.42
N ILE A 24 -3.72 19.98 29.99
CA ILE A 24 -2.48 20.06 29.21
C ILE A 24 -2.16 18.70 28.57
N ALA A 25 -2.20 17.62 29.36
CA ALA A 25 -1.95 16.26 28.86
C ALA A 25 -2.98 15.86 27.78
N GLY A 26 -4.26 16.15 27.99
CA GLY A 26 -5.33 15.88 27.04
C GLY A 26 -5.19 16.69 25.75
N GLY A 27 -4.86 17.98 25.85
CA GLY A 27 -4.61 18.84 24.69
C GLY A 27 -3.43 18.38 23.83
N LEU A 28 -2.33 17.95 24.48
CA LEU A 28 -1.16 17.41 23.78
C LEU A 28 -1.47 16.08 23.07
N LEU A 29 -2.22 15.19 23.72
CA LEU A 29 -2.65 13.93 23.11
C LEU A 29 -3.60 14.18 21.92
N TRP A 30 -4.54 15.12 22.04
CA TRP A 30 -5.49 15.44 20.96
C TRP A 30 -4.79 15.98 19.71
N GLY A 31 -3.77 16.84 19.86
CA GLY A 31 -2.98 17.33 18.74
C GLY A 31 -2.23 16.22 18.00
N TYR A 32 -1.72 15.23 18.74
CA TYR A 32 -1.05 14.06 18.18
C TYR A 32 -2.02 13.14 17.42
N PHE A 33 -3.18 12.81 18.00
CA PHE A 33 -4.16 11.94 17.35
C PHE A 33 -4.89 12.62 16.18
N GLY A 34 -5.15 13.93 16.26
CA GLY A 34 -5.76 14.69 15.16
C GLY A 34 -4.90 14.75 13.90
N SER A 35 -3.57 14.74 14.06
CA SER A 35 -2.61 14.62 12.95
C SER A 35 -2.69 13.26 12.24
N THR A 36 -2.83 12.18 13.02
CA THR A 36 -2.97 10.83 12.49
C THR A 36 -4.29 10.62 11.75
N ALA A 37 -5.39 11.19 12.26
CA ALA A 37 -6.70 11.13 11.61
C ALA A 37 -6.69 11.79 10.22
N LYS A 38 -6.12 13.01 10.11
CA LYS A 38 -5.98 13.71 8.82
C LYS A 38 -5.07 12.98 7.83
N THR A 39 -4.10 12.22 8.33
CA THR A 39 -3.20 11.43 7.51
C THR A 39 -3.90 10.20 6.93
N ILE A 40 -4.71 9.50 7.73
CA ILE A 40 -5.50 8.36 7.26
C ILE A 40 -6.58 8.80 6.27
N GLU A 41 -7.23 9.93 6.51
CA GLU A 41 -8.26 10.49 5.63
C GLU A 41 -7.67 10.84 4.25
N LYS A 42 -6.51 11.51 4.21
CA LYS A 42 -5.79 11.77 2.95
C LYS A 42 -5.31 10.49 2.27
N LEU A 43 -4.92 9.46 3.02
CA LEU A 43 -4.53 8.16 2.47
C LEU A 43 -5.74 7.42 1.89
N GLN A 44 -6.93 7.52 2.46
CA GLN A 44 -8.13 6.94 1.84
C GLN A 44 -8.54 7.70 0.57
N GLU A 45 -8.45 9.04 0.60
CA GLU A 45 -8.85 9.90 -0.51
C GLU A 45 -7.95 9.74 -1.76
N GLN A 46 -6.65 9.47 -1.57
CA GLN A 46 -5.69 9.31 -2.67
C GLN A 46 -5.65 7.91 -3.32
N ARG A 47 -6.48 6.96 -2.87
CA ARG A 47 -6.50 5.55 -3.35
C ARG A 47 -5.09 4.92 -3.56
N PRO A 48 -4.12 5.10 -2.64
CA PRO A 48 -2.73 4.66 -2.80
C PRO A 48 -2.61 3.14 -2.93
N ILE A 49 -3.58 2.40 -2.38
CA ILE A 49 -3.62 0.94 -2.49
C ILE A 49 -3.83 0.51 -3.94
N GLU A 50 -4.72 1.16 -4.69
CA GLU A 50 -4.99 0.78 -6.09
C GLU A 50 -3.84 1.15 -7.02
N HIS A 51 -3.20 2.29 -6.77
CA HIS A 51 -1.95 2.65 -7.42
C HIS A 51 -0.83 1.64 -7.11
N ALA A 52 -0.73 1.15 -5.86
CA ALA A 52 0.25 0.16 -5.47
C ALA A 52 -0.01 -1.21 -6.12
N LYS A 53 -1.27 -1.65 -6.18
CA LYS A 53 -1.65 -2.88 -6.89
C LYS A 53 -1.30 -2.81 -8.37
N LEU A 54 -1.66 -1.71 -9.03
CA LEU A 54 -1.32 -1.51 -10.44
C LEU A 54 0.19 -1.44 -10.68
N ALA A 55 0.94 -0.80 -9.77
CA ALA A 55 2.39 -0.78 -9.85
C ALA A 55 2.99 -2.19 -9.72
N ALA A 56 2.45 -3.03 -8.84
CA ALA A 56 2.84 -4.43 -8.71
C ALA A 56 2.53 -5.25 -9.98
N ASP A 57 1.39 -4.98 -10.62
CA ASP A 57 1.01 -5.62 -11.89
C ASP A 57 1.94 -5.24 -13.03
N ARG A 58 2.32 -3.96 -13.11
CA ARG A 58 3.31 -3.47 -14.08
C ARG A 58 4.70 -4.08 -13.84
N ALA A 59 5.10 -4.25 -12.58
CA ALA A 59 6.35 -4.93 -12.24
C ALA A 59 6.32 -6.41 -12.64
N THR A 60 5.17 -7.08 -12.45
CA THR A 60 4.97 -8.46 -12.90
C THR A 60 5.05 -8.57 -14.43
N LEU A 61 4.46 -7.62 -15.17
CA LEU A 61 4.55 -7.63 -16.63
C LEU A 61 6.00 -7.38 -17.10
N ALA A 62 6.74 -6.48 -16.45
CA ALA A 62 8.15 -6.23 -16.75
C ALA A 62 9.03 -7.46 -16.48
N SER A 63 8.74 -8.25 -15.44
CA SER A 63 9.47 -9.49 -15.19
C SER A 63 9.20 -10.54 -16.27
N ILE A 64 7.95 -10.68 -16.73
CA ILE A 64 7.62 -11.57 -17.87
C ILE A 64 8.36 -11.09 -19.13
N GLN A 65 8.39 -9.77 -19.39
CA GLN A 65 9.12 -9.22 -20.53
C GLN A 65 10.60 -9.62 -20.50
N SER A 66 11.25 -9.57 -19.32
CA SER A 66 12.65 -10.00 -19.19
C SER A 66 12.87 -11.47 -19.53
N VAL A 67 11.89 -12.34 -19.24
CA VAL A 67 11.93 -13.77 -19.62
C VAL A 67 11.79 -13.92 -21.13
N LEU A 68 10.91 -13.14 -21.76
CA LEU A 68 10.76 -13.13 -23.21
C LEU A 68 12.02 -12.64 -23.93
N ASP A 69 12.65 -11.60 -23.41
CA ASP A 69 13.90 -11.07 -23.97
C ASP A 69 15.02 -12.12 -23.89
N ALA A 70 15.11 -12.83 -22.75
CA ALA A 70 16.03 -13.96 -22.59
C ALA A 70 15.73 -15.12 -23.54
N TYR A 71 14.45 -15.46 -23.75
CA TYR A 71 14.04 -16.49 -24.71
C TYR A 71 14.41 -16.10 -26.14
N ARG A 72 14.14 -14.84 -26.52
CA ARG A 72 14.46 -14.30 -27.84
C ARG A 72 15.97 -14.34 -28.10
N ALA A 73 16.78 -14.01 -27.10
CA ALA A 73 18.24 -14.07 -27.21
C ALA A 73 18.78 -15.50 -27.41
N GLN A 74 18.03 -16.52 -27.00
CA GLN A 74 18.43 -17.93 -27.14
C GLN A 74 17.89 -18.60 -28.41
N GLN A 75 16.67 -18.25 -28.81
CA GLN A 75 15.94 -18.95 -29.88
C GLN A 75 15.80 -18.15 -31.18
N ASP A 76 16.23 -16.88 -31.18
CA ASP A 76 16.05 -15.91 -32.27
C ASP A 76 14.59 -15.79 -32.74
N LYS A 77 13.63 -16.16 -31.88
CA LYS A 77 12.20 -16.22 -32.14
C LYS A 77 11.42 -15.79 -30.90
N TRP A 78 10.25 -15.21 -31.12
CA TRP A 78 9.29 -14.96 -30.05
C TRP A 78 8.38 -16.18 -29.87
N PRO A 79 7.82 -16.42 -28.67
CA PRO A 79 6.78 -17.42 -28.49
C PRO A 79 5.61 -17.19 -29.46
N ALA A 80 5.03 -18.27 -29.98
CA ALA A 80 3.99 -18.18 -31.00
C ALA A 80 2.67 -17.58 -30.47
N ASP A 81 2.40 -17.77 -29.18
CA ASP A 81 1.14 -17.37 -28.54
C ASP A 81 1.32 -17.17 -27.02
N LYS A 82 0.27 -16.64 -26.39
CA LYS A 82 0.23 -16.42 -24.93
C LYS A 82 0.42 -17.71 -24.12
N PRO A 83 -0.18 -18.87 -24.48
CA PRO A 83 0.15 -20.15 -23.86
C PRO A 83 1.64 -20.49 -23.89
N GLY A 84 2.33 -20.23 -25.01
CA GLY A 84 3.78 -20.38 -25.11
C GLY A 84 4.54 -19.51 -24.12
N VAL A 85 4.11 -18.26 -23.91
CA VAL A 85 4.67 -17.38 -22.87
C VAL A 85 4.46 -17.97 -21.47
N LEU A 86 3.24 -18.43 -21.16
CA LEU A 86 2.91 -19.01 -19.87
C LEU A 86 3.71 -20.29 -19.57
N ALA A 87 4.03 -21.07 -20.60
CA ALA A 87 4.87 -22.28 -20.47
C ALA A 87 6.34 -21.97 -20.15
N LEU A 88 6.82 -20.76 -20.41
CA LEU A 88 8.17 -20.32 -20.04
C LEU A 88 8.29 -19.90 -18.58
N LEU A 89 7.16 -19.60 -17.93
CA LEU A 89 7.13 -19.14 -16.55
C LEU A 89 7.11 -20.34 -15.60
N ALA A 90 7.86 -20.24 -14.49
CA ALA A 90 7.87 -21.28 -13.45
C ALA A 90 6.50 -21.46 -12.77
N SER A 91 5.68 -20.42 -12.78
CA SER A 91 4.31 -20.44 -12.26
C SER A 91 3.45 -19.41 -13.00
N PRO A 92 2.12 -19.59 -13.06
CA PRO A 92 1.21 -18.58 -13.59
C PRO A 92 1.36 -17.24 -12.85
N PRO A 93 1.43 -16.11 -13.58
CA PRO A 93 1.53 -14.80 -12.96
C PRO A 93 0.25 -14.48 -12.19
N ARG A 94 0.41 -13.80 -11.04
CA ARG A 94 -0.70 -13.37 -10.19
C ARG A 94 -0.73 -11.85 -10.14
N PHE A 95 -1.73 -11.28 -10.78
CA PHE A 95 -2.00 -9.86 -10.73
C PHE A 95 -2.82 -9.52 -9.47
N GLN A 96 -2.59 -8.33 -8.94
CA GLN A 96 -3.21 -7.77 -7.75
C GLN A 96 -4.52 -7.05 -8.08
N CYS A 97 -4.63 -6.45 -9.27
CA CYS A 97 -5.90 -5.88 -9.73
C CYS A 97 -6.91 -7.00 -10.05
N ALA A 98 -8.15 -6.83 -9.60
CA ALA A 98 -9.19 -7.84 -9.75
C ALA A 98 -9.51 -8.10 -11.24
N GLY A 99 -9.43 -9.37 -11.66
CA GLY A 99 -9.68 -9.76 -13.05
C GLY A 99 -8.62 -9.29 -14.05
N ASN A 100 -7.48 -8.79 -13.57
CA ASN A 100 -6.40 -8.36 -14.43
C ASN A 100 -5.62 -9.57 -14.98
N ASP A 101 -5.17 -9.42 -16.22
CA ASP A 101 -4.41 -10.39 -16.97
C ASP A 101 -3.63 -9.61 -18.06
N PHE A 102 -2.85 -10.28 -18.90
CA PHE A 102 -2.05 -9.65 -19.94
C PHE A 102 -2.41 -10.12 -21.35
N GLU A 103 -2.27 -9.22 -22.31
CA GLU A 103 -2.25 -9.50 -23.74
C GLU A 103 -0.82 -9.65 -24.24
N TYR A 104 -0.64 -10.47 -25.26
CA TYR A 104 0.66 -10.74 -25.87
C TYR A 104 0.57 -10.62 -27.40
N ASP A 105 1.47 -9.84 -27.98
CA ASP A 105 1.63 -9.72 -29.43
C ASP A 105 2.82 -10.58 -29.90
N PRO A 106 2.59 -11.69 -30.63
CA PRO A 106 3.65 -12.58 -31.08
C PRO A 106 4.54 -11.98 -32.18
N ALA A 107 4.09 -10.96 -32.91
CA ALA A 107 4.91 -10.33 -33.95
C ALA A 107 6.00 -9.43 -33.36
N THR A 108 5.67 -8.73 -32.26
CA THR A 108 6.57 -7.74 -31.64
C THR A 108 7.16 -8.21 -30.31
N GLY A 109 6.64 -9.28 -29.72
CA GLY A 109 7.05 -9.75 -28.39
C GLY A 109 6.54 -8.85 -27.25
N ARG A 110 5.58 -7.95 -27.52
CA ARG A 110 5.09 -6.97 -26.55
C ARG A 110 4.01 -7.55 -25.66
N LEU A 111 4.06 -7.15 -24.40
CA LEU A 111 3.06 -7.47 -23.38
C LEU A 111 2.29 -6.21 -22.97
N ARG A 112 0.99 -6.33 -22.74
CA ARG A 112 0.14 -5.23 -22.21
C ARG A 112 -0.80 -5.75 -21.13
N LEU A 113 -1.07 -4.96 -20.09
CA LEU A 113 -2.09 -5.29 -19.10
C LEU A 113 -3.48 -5.03 -19.69
N LEU A 114 -4.45 -5.87 -19.33
CA LEU A 114 -5.88 -5.64 -19.63
C LEU A 114 -6.46 -4.51 -18.78
N VAL A 115 -6.00 -4.38 -17.54
CA VAL A 115 -6.30 -3.26 -16.64
C VAL A 115 -5.03 -2.46 -16.41
N ASP A 116 -4.95 -1.26 -16.99
CA ASP A 116 -3.82 -0.33 -16.88
C ASP A 116 -4.14 0.98 -16.15
N ASP A 117 -5.38 1.12 -15.68
CA ASP A 117 -5.94 2.28 -14.97
C ASP A 117 -6.14 1.98 -13.47
N PRO A 118 -5.56 2.77 -12.55
CA PRO A 118 -5.71 2.59 -11.11
C PRO A 118 -7.14 2.84 -10.60
N GLY A 119 -8.02 3.47 -11.37
CA GLY A 119 -9.45 3.60 -11.04
C GLY A 119 -10.25 2.33 -11.26
N ARG A 120 -9.75 1.42 -12.11
CA ARG A 120 -10.36 0.10 -12.42
C ARG A 120 -9.70 -1.05 -11.66
N CYS A 121 -8.64 -0.74 -10.94
CA CYS A 121 -8.13 -1.47 -9.80
C CYS A 121 -8.92 -0.99 -8.56
#